data_AF-A0A950YJE3-F1
#
_entry.id   AF-A0A950YJE3-F1
#
_cell.length_a   1.000
_cell.length_b   1.000
_cell.length_c   1.000
_cell.angle_alpha   90.00
_cell.angle_beta   90.00
_cell.angle_gamma   90.00
#
_symmetry.space_group_name_H-M   'P 1'
#
loop_
_entity.id
_entity.type
_entity.pdbx_description
1 polymer ?
#
loop_
_entity_poly.entity_id
_entity_poly.type
_entity_poly.pdbx_seq_one_letter_code
_entity_poly.pdbx_strand_id
1 'polypeptide(L)'
;MQRSSHEGLPVFDFSSFRAGKMCKRGLFGVPPRPTAERPLSIAVGRVRRIMLLLVLGLLAPTATAWATSGGAALVSPKTPHGIETVHSTAAVFTRTLRRGESGADVKTLQTWLTDVGYAVPADGVFGPMTQAAVRSFQRAENLRPASGTVGRRTAATLLAMVRKNAKAGGLSGQGVSTTTSSTSWVFPIKPLSRVTPPSWWTLDQGVDIPTWGYACGSSAVEVAMTSGTIVQEGISGFGPYAPIIKVDSGQYKGRYIYYGHAAPALVPVGTHVTAGQPIADVGCGQVGISTGPHLEIGISDAGGPPCCPGSQETSPLMYDIVLGLYRKQGG
;
A
#
# COMPACT_ATOMS: atom_id res chain seq x y z
N MET A 1 36.10 43.45 -46.70
CA MET A 1 36.98 42.33 -47.09
C MET A 1 37.13 41.44 -45.87
N GLN A 2 36.43 40.29 -45.84
CA GLN A 2 37.00 38.92 -46.01
C GLN A 2 37.79 38.48 -44.76
N ARG A 3 37.68 37.27 -44.19
CA ARG A 3 36.90 36.04 -44.47
C ARG A 3 37.08 35.11 -43.25
N SER A 4 36.14 34.17 -43.08
CA SER A 4 36.21 32.80 -42.50
C SER A 4 37.62 32.26 -42.16
N SER A 5 37.84 31.42 -41.13
CA SER A 5 37.31 30.03 -41.09
C SER A 5 37.54 29.27 -39.77
N HIS A 6 36.68 28.26 -39.60
CA HIS A 6 36.59 27.16 -38.63
C HIS A 6 37.77 26.15 -38.61
N GLU A 7 37.69 25.24 -37.61
CA GLU A 7 38.18 23.83 -37.51
C GLU A 7 39.45 23.59 -36.66
N GLY A 8 39.58 22.54 -35.82
CA GLY A 8 38.76 21.35 -35.61
C GLY A 8 39.18 20.55 -34.35
N LEU A 9 38.27 19.73 -33.84
CA LEU A 9 38.49 18.76 -32.74
C LEU A 9 38.82 17.37 -33.31
N PRO A 10 39.58 16.52 -32.60
CA PRO A 10 39.93 15.18 -33.08
C PRO A 10 38.76 14.19 -32.93
N VAL A 11 38.60 13.38 -33.99
CA VAL A 11 37.69 12.26 -34.14
C VAL A 11 38.29 11.03 -33.45
N PHE A 12 37.55 10.36 -32.55
CA PHE A 12 37.93 9.04 -32.05
C PHE A 12 37.37 7.96 -32.99
N ASP A 13 38.31 7.21 -33.56
CA ASP A 13 38.14 6.02 -34.39
C ASP A 13 37.57 4.86 -33.55
N PHE A 14 36.51 4.23 -34.06
CA PHE A 14 36.01 2.95 -33.57
C PHE A 14 36.04 1.98 -34.74
N SER A 15 37.07 1.14 -34.79
CA SER A 15 37.09 -0.03 -35.65
C SER A 15 37.83 -1.21 -35.02
N SER A 16 37.12 -2.34 -35.04
CA SER A 16 37.61 -3.72 -35.10
C SER A 16 37.92 -4.43 -33.77
N PHE A 17 36.98 -5.26 -33.33
CA PHE A 17 37.31 -6.63 -32.93
C PHE A 17 36.27 -7.63 -33.44
N ARG A 18 36.78 -8.73 -34.01
CA ARG A 18 36.09 -9.76 -34.77
C ARG A 18 35.55 -10.91 -33.89
N ALA A 19 34.40 -11.41 -34.31
CA ALA A 19 33.99 -12.83 -34.44
C ALA A 19 34.04 -13.80 -33.23
N GLY A 20 32.84 -14.21 -32.78
CA GLY A 20 32.60 -15.48 -32.09
C GLY A 20 31.33 -16.15 -32.64
N LYS A 21 31.46 -17.37 -33.15
CA LYS A 21 30.43 -18.15 -33.88
C LYS A 21 29.31 -18.64 -32.96
N MET A 22 28.05 -18.41 -33.35
CA MET A 22 26.87 -19.04 -32.74
C MET A 22 26.57 -20.40 -33.36
N CYS A 23 26.36 -21.38 -32.48
CA CYS A 23 26.05 -22.77 -32.80
C CYS A 23 24.57 -22.91 -33.25
N LYS A 24 24.33 -23.31 -34.50
CA LYS A 24 23.01 -23.72 -35.00
C LYS A 24 22.69 -25.13 -34.50
N ARG A 25 21.56 -25.31 -33.80
CA ARG A 25 20.86 -26.59 -33.68
C ARG A 25 19.55 -26.48 -34.44
N GLY A 26 19.44 -27.24 -35.53
CA GLY A 26 18.15 -27.55 -36.15
C GLY A 26 17.55 -28.77 -35.48
N LEU A 27 16.22 -28.80 -35.39
CA LEU A 27 15.44 -30.03 -35.42
C LEU A 27 14.05 -29.71 -35.97
N PHE A 28 13.74 -30.44 -37.03
CA PHE A 28 12.54 -30.46 -37.84
C PHE A 28 11.37 -31.15 -37.11
N GLY A 29 10.13 -30.85 -37.54
CA GLY A 29 9.09 -31.88 -37.62
C GLY A 29 7.78 -31.63 -36.86
N VAL A 30 6.79 -31.09 -37.57
CA VAL A 30 5.33 -31.17 -37.37
C VAL A 30 4.78 -31.85 -38.67
N PRO A 31 3.58 -32.46 -38.83
CA PRO A 31 2.39 -32.85 -38.01
C PRO A 31 2.03 -34.38 -38.25
N PRO A 32 0.77 -34.93 -38.21
CA PRO A 32 -0.57 -34.43 -37.84
C PRO A 32 -1.46 -35.31 -36.92
N ARG A 33 -2.63 -34.72 -36.57
CA ARG A 33 -3.82 -35.32 -35.92
C ARG A 33 -4.33 -36.58 -36.63
N PRO A 34 -5.16 -37.35 -35.91
CA PRO A 34 -6.44 -37.75 -36.47
C PRO A 34 -7.65 -37.40 -35.58
N THR A 35 -8.75 -37.18 -36.28
CA THR A 35 -10.14 -36.98 -35.89
C THR A 35 -10.81 -38.26 -35.37
N ALA A 36 -11.78 -38.16 -34.46
CA ALA A 36 -12.98 -39.01 -34.47
C ALA A 36 -14.08 -38.43 -33.57
N GLU A 37 -15.29 -38.39 -34.12
CA GLU A 37 -16.53 -37.90 -33.52
C GLU A 37 -17.40 -39.04 -32.96
N ARG A 38 -18.39 -38.62 -32.13
CA ARG A 38 -19.78 -39.16 -31.92
C ARG A 38 -19.98 -40.40 -31.01
N PRO A 39 -21.22 -40.67 -30.53
CA PRO A 39 -22.44 -39.83 -30.42
C PRO A 39 -23.20 -39.90 -29.06
N LEU A 40 -24.25 -39.08 -28.96
CA LEU A 40 -25.39 -39.16 -28.01
C LEU A 40 -26.14 -40.51 -28.08
N SER A 41 -26.81 -40.92 -26.98
CA SER A 41 -28.26 -41.25 -26.99
C SER A 41 -28.86 -41.79 -25.67
N ILE A 42 -30.07 -41.27 -25.35
CA ILE A 42 -31.29 -42.00 -24.85
C ILE A 42 -31.24 -42.44 -23.36
N ALA A 43 -32.26 -42.32 -22.48
CA ALA A 43 -33.71 -42.33 -22.62
C ALA A 43 -34.46 -41.59 -21.47
N VAL A 44 -35.69 -41.24 -21.81
CA VAL A 44 -36.83 -40.77 -21.01
C VAL A 44 -37.41 -41.87 -20.10
N GLY A 45 -37.91 -41.50 -18.92
CA GLY A 45 -38.77 -42.36 -18.08
C GLY A 45 -39.75 -41.54 -17.22
N ARG A 46 -40.90 -41.17 -17.78
CA ARG A 46 -42.10 -40.69 -17.06
C ARG A 46 -42.84 -41.91 -16.52
N VAL A 47 -43.19 -41.95 -15.23
CA VAL A 47 -44.39 -42.70 -14.77
C VAL A 47 -45.16 -41.91 -13.72
N ARG A 48 -46.48 -41.88 -13.93
CA ARG A 48 -47.54 -41.12 -13.25
C ARG A 48 -47.99 -41.78 -11.94
N ARG A 49 -48.31 -40.91 -10.97
CA ARG A 49 -49.49 -40.87 -10.07
C ARG A 49 -50.34 -42.14 -9.93
N ILE A 50 -50.55 -42.61 -8.70
CA ILE A 50 -51.84 -43.12 -8.21
C ILE A 50 -52.09 -42.57 -6.79
N MET A 51 -53.36 -42.26 -6.55
CA MET A 51 -53.92 -41.41 -5.51
C MET A 51 -54.73 -42.26 -4.51
N LEU A 52 -54.91 -41.70 -3.30
CA LEU A 52 -56.08 -41.80 -2.41
C LEU A 52 -56.30 -43.09 -1.59
N LEU A 53 -56.42 -42.95 -0.26
CA LEU A 53 -57.71 -43.12 0.43
C LEU A 53 -57.69 -42.46 1.83
N LEU A 54 -58.79 -41.74 2.10
CA LEU A 54 -59.16 -40.98 3.30
C LEU A 54 -59.59 -41.89 4.46
N VAL A 55 -59.36 -41.45 5.71
CA VAL A 55 -60.40 -41.48 6.76
C VAL A 55 -60.34 -40.21 7.61
N LEU A 56 -61.53 -39.69 7.86
CA LEU A 56 -61.95 -38.42 8.45
C LEU A 56 -62.20 -38.57 9.97
N GLY A 57 -61.87 -37.55 10.76
CA GLY A 57 -62.26 -37.44 12.17
C GLY A 57 -62.26 -35.98 12.63
N LEU A 58 -63.42 -35.32 12.55
CA LEU A 58 -63.72 -33.94 12.95
C LEU A 58 -63.67 -33.76 14.48
N LEU A 59 -63.16 -32.62 14.95
CA LEU A 59 -63.88 -31.60 15.76
C LEU A 59 -62.95 -30.42 16.12
N ALA A 60 -63.35 -29.21 15.71
CA ALA A 60 -62.69 -27.90 15.97
C ALA A 60 -63.40 -27.18 17.16
N PRO A 61 -62.93 -26.02 17.70
CA PRO A 61 -62.74 -24.77 16.94
C PRO A 61 -61.53 -23.86 17.32
N THR A 62 -60.96 -23.24 16.27
CA THR A 62 -60.41 -21.86 16.12
C THR A 62 -59.70 -21.17 17.32
N ALA A 63 -58.48 -20.63 17.23
CA ALA A 63 -58.00 -19.65 16.24
C ALA A 63 -56.46 -19.42 16.32
N THR A 64 -55.90 -18.86 15.23
CA THR A 64 -54.53 -18.35 15.02
C THR A 64 -53.37 -19.35 15.03
N ALA A 65 -53.20 -20.05 13.90
CA ALA A 65 -51.92 -20.62 13.48
C ALA A 65 -51.03 -19.50 12.92
N TRP A 66 -49.71 -19.55 13.17
CA TRP A 66 -48.68 -19.44 12.14
C TRP A 66 -47.72 -20.61 12.31
N ALA A 67 -47.54 -21.34 11.22
CA ALA A 67 -46.61 -22.44 11.08
C ALA A 67 -45.20 -21.89 10.85
N THR A 68 -44.21 -22.51 11.48
CA THR A 68 -42.84 -22.55 10.95
C THR A 68 -42.42 -24.00 10.83
N SER A 69 -42.84 -24.59 9.71
CA SER A 69 -42.07 -25.62 9.04
C SER A 69 -40.71 -25.05 8.63
N GLY A 70 -39.66 -25.85 8.77
CA GLY A 70 -38.40 -25.60 8.09
C GLY A 70 -37.26 -25.45 9.06
N GLY A 71 -36.51 -26.54 9.25
CA GLY A 71 -35.16 -26.47 9.72
C GLY A 71 -34.35 -25.56 8.81
N ALA A 72 -34.18 -24.32 9.21
CA ALA A 72 -32.97 -23.59 8.91
C ALA A 72 -31.92 -24.21 9.84
N ALA A 73 -31.01 -25.00 9.26
CA ALA A 73 -29.72 -25.20 9.86
C ALA A 73 -29.20 -23.81 10.21
N LEU A 74 -29.21 -23.47 11.50
CA LEU A 74 -28.56 -22.27 11.99
C LEU A 74 -27.09 -22.47 11.65
N VAL A 75 -26.65 -21.84 10.57
CA VAL A 75 -25.24 -21.57 10.38
C VAL A 75 -24.87 -20.75 11.61
N SER A 76 -24.19 -21.39 12.57
CA SER A 76 -23.62 -20.69 13.71
C SER A 76 -22.89 -19.46 13.18
N PRO A 77 -23.10 -18.25 13.73
CA PRO A 77 -22.30 -17.11 13.34
C PRO A 77 -20.84 -17.49 13.58
N LYS A 78 -20.06 -17.58 12.49
CA LYS A 78 -18.64 -17.86 12.53
C LYS A 78 -18.01 -16.70 13.31
N THR A 79 -17.68 -16.95 14.58
CA THR A 79 -16.89 -16.01 15.39
C THR A 79 -15.68 -15.60 14.57
N PRO A 80 -15.34 -14.31 14.41
CA PRO A 80 -14.11 -13.92 13.72
C PRO A 80 -12.92 -14.55 14.43
N HIS A 81 -12.12 -15.34 13.70
CA HIS A 81 -10.90 -15.93 14.23
C HIS A 81 -9.77 -14.91 13.96
N GLY A 82 -9.04 -14.44 14.97
CA GLY A 82 -7.92 -13.51 14.77
C GLY A 82 -7.94 -12.22 15.60
N ILE A 83 -8.84 -12.11 16.59
CA ILE A 83 -8.66 -11.15 17.69
C ILE A 83 -8.08 -11.94 18.87
N GLU A 84 -6.77 -12.22 18.83
CA GLU A 84 -6.10 -12.63 20.06
C GLU A 84 -6.09 -11.44 21.01
N THR A 85 -6.67 -11.63 22.20
CA THR A 85 -6.75 -10.65 23.28
C THR A 85 -5.37 -10.43 23.91
N VAL A 86 -4.48 -9.75 23.19
CA VAL A 86 -3.29 -9.13 23.78
C VAL A 86 -3.05 -7.79 23.08
N HIS A 87 -3.10 -6.72 23.88
CA HIS A 87 -2.82 -5.31 23.56
C HIS A 87 -2.35 -4.99 22.13
N SER A 88 -3.23 -4.47 21.28
CA SER A 88 -2.79 -3.87 20.01
C SER A 88 -3.63 -2.66 19.61
N THR A 89 -3.15 -1.50 20.04
CA THR A 89 -3.37 -0.22 19.37
C THR A 89 -2.03 0.46 19.16
N ALA A 90 -1.21 -0.12 18.28
CA ALA A 90 -0.15 0.56 17.54
C ALA A 90 0.31 -0.37 16.40
N ALA A 91 -0.19 -0.08 15.19
CA ALA A 91 0.17 -0.77 13.94
C ALA A 91 -0.12 -2.28 13.94
N VAL A 92 -1.33 -2.63 13.50
CA VAL A 92 -1.76 -3.99 13.18
C VAL A 92 -0.68 -4.86 12.53
N PHE A 93 0.08 -4.27 11.60
CA PHE A 93 1.26 -4.87 11.00
C PHE A 93 2.45 -3.96 11.27
N THR A 94 3.58 -4.54 11.67
CA THR A 94 4.83 -3.83 11.97
C THR A 94 5.58 -3.38 10.70
N ARG A 95 5.16 -3.86 9.53
CA ARG A 95 5.72 -3.60 8.20
C ARG A 95 4.62 -3.57 7.13
N THR A 96 4.90 -3.00 5.95
CA THR A 96 4.00 -3.09 4.80
C THR A 96 3.99 -4.52 4.28
N LEU A 97 2.81 -5.09 4.04
CA LEU A 97 2.70 -6.43 3.45
C LEU A 97 2.53 -6.38 1.93
N ARG A 98 3.30 -7.18 1.18
CA ARG A 98 3.28 -7.23 -0.30
C ARG A 98 3.55 -8.63 -0.85
N ARG A 99 3.28 -8.83 -2.14
CA ARG A 99 3.47 -10.12 -2.82
C ARG A 99 4.90 -10.63 -2.65
N GLY A 100 5.03 -11.91 -2.31
CA GLY A 100 6.31 -12.59 -2.09
C GLY A 100 6.73 -12.65 -0.62
N GLU A 101 6.09 -11.88 0.26
CA GLU A 101 6.34 -11.96 1.69
C GLU A 101 5.56 -13.10 2.35
N SER A 102 6.06 -13.57 3.49
CA SER A 102 5.39 -14.59 4.29
C SER A 102 5.55 -14.30 5.78
N GLY A 103 4.68 -14.88 6.60
CA GLY A 103 4.73 -14.71 8.06
C GLY A 103 3.38 -14.78 8.75
N ALA A 104 3.41 -14.70 10.08
CA ALA A 104 2.20 -14.69 10.91
C ALA A 104 1.32 -13.45 10.66
N ASP A 105 1.94 -12.33 10.31
CA ASP A 105 1.26 -11.10 9.90
C ASP A 105 0.50 -11.28 8.58
N VAL A 106 1.10 -11.96 7.59
CA VAL A 106 0.43 -12.32 6.33
C VAL A 106 -0.74 -13.27 6.57
N LYS A 107 -0.58 -14.26 7.46
CA LYS A 107 -1.66 -15.17 7.85
C LYS A 107 -2.82 -14.44 8.52
N THR A 108 -2.50 -13.47 9.38
CA THR A 108 -3.48 -12.59 10.02
C THR A 108 -4.22 -11.76 8.98
N LEU A 109 -3.51 -11.14 8.04
CA LEU A 109 -4.09 -10.41 6.92
C LEU A 109 -5.08 -11.28 6.12
N GLN A 110 -4.67 -12.49 5.72
CA GLN A 110 -5.51 -13.41 4.94
C GLN A 110 -6.78 -13.80 5.70
N THR A 111 -6.66 -13.98 7.01
CA THR A 111 -7.81 -14.27 7.88
C THR A 111 -8.77 -13.09 7.92
N TRP A 112 -8.25 -11.87 8.13
CA TRP A 112 -9.07 -10.66 8.15
C TRP A 112 -9.73 -10.33 6.82
N LEU A 113 -9.03 -10.56 5.70
CA LEU A 113 -9.62 -10.44 4.36
C LEU A 113 -10.81 -11.40 4.21
N THR A 114 -10.66 -12.64 4.68
CA THR A 114 -11.73 -13.64 4.66
C THR A 114 -12.90 -13.19 5.54
N ASP A 115 -12.63 -12.65 6.73
CA ASP A 115 -13.65 -12.15 7.68
C ASP A 115 -14.46 -10.96 7.14
N VAL A 116 -13.90 -10.17 6.22
CA VAL A 116 -14.62 -9.08 5.54
C VAL A 116 -15.10 -9.45 4.13
N GLY A 117 -15.07 -10.74 3.78
CA GLY A 117 -15.73 -11.28 2.58
C GLY A 117 -14.83 -11.53 1.37
N TYR A 118 -13.51 -11.42 1.51
CA TYR A 118 -12.53 -11.73 0.46
C TYR A 118 -11.84 -13.06 0.75
N ALA A 119 -12.40 -14.16 0.28
CA ALA A 119 -11.89 -15.50 0.52
C ALA A 119 -10.47 -15.69 -0.07
N VAL A 120 -9.51 -15.99 0.79
CA VAL A 120 -8.13 -16.34 0.43
C VAL A 120 -7.60 -17.44 1.37
N PRO A 121 -6.67 -18.31 0.92
CA PRO A 121 -5.98 -19.23 1.82
C PRO A 121 -5.23 -18.46 2.92
N ALA A 122 -5.34 -18.88 4.18
CA ALA A 122 -4.57 -18.35 5.30
C ALA A 122 -3.30 -19.18 5.54
N ASP A 123 -2.51 -19.35 4.48
CA ASP A 123 -1.26 -20.13 4.46
C ASP A 123 -0.05 -19.33 4.96
N GLY A 124 -0.21 -18.04 5.24
CA GLY A 124 0.86 -17.15 5.65
C GLY A 124 1.78 -16.73 4.50
N VAL A 125 1.39 -16.96 3.23
CA VAL A 125 2.14 -16.59 2.04
C VAL A 125 1.39 -15.55 1.21
N PHE A 126 2.01 -14.40 0.98
CA PHE A 126 1.40 -13.33 0.21
C PHE A 126 1.53 -13.62 -1.28
N GLY A 127 0.68 -14.50 -1.79
CA GLY A 127 0.62 -14.88 -3.20
C GLY A 127 -0.25 -13.96 -4.06
N PRO A 128 -0.38 -14.27 -5.37
CA PRO A 128 -1.23 -13.52 -6.30
C PRO A 128 -2.70 -13.43 -5.87
N MET A 129 -3.23 -14.48 -5.23
CA MET A 129 -4.60 -14.49 -4.70
C MET A 129 -4.78 -13.46 -3.58
N THR A 130 -3.87 -13.43 -2.61
CA THR A 130 -3.86 -12.43 -1.53
C THR A 130 -3.75 -11.02 -2.10
N GLN A 131 -2.88 -10.79 -3.09
CA GLN A 131 -2.76 -9.50 -3.76
C GLN A 131 -4.06 -9.07 -4.44
N ALA A 132 -4.71 -9.97 -5.17
CA ALA A 132 -5.98 -9.68 -5.83
C ALA A 132 -7.09 -9.34 -4.83
N ALA A 133 -7.17 -10.07 -3.71
CA ALA A 133 -8.11 -9.80 -2.63
C ALA A 133 -7.87 -8.42 -2.00
N VAL A 134 -6.62 -8.07 -1.68
CA VAL A 134 -6.26 -6.74 -1.16
C VAL A 134 -6.66 -5.64 -2.14
N ARG A 135 -6.41 -5.81 -3.45
CA ARG A 135 -6.83 -4.82 -4.46
C ARG A 135 -8.34 -4.66 -4.51
N SER A 136 -9.10 -5.75 -4.41
CA SER A 136 -10.55 -5.70 -4.41
C SER A 136 -11.10 -5.02 -3.16
N PHE A 137 -10.52 -5.30 -1.99
CA PHE A 137 -10.81 -4.61 -0.74
C PHE A 137 -10.52 -3.10 -0.86
N GLN A 138 -9.34 -2.74 -1.33
CA GLN A 138 -8.95 -1.33 -1.50
C GLN A 138 -9.89 -0.59 -2.45
N ARG A 139 -10.30 -1.20 -3.57
CA ARG A 139 -11.30 -0.60 -4.48
C ARG A 139 -12.65 -0.40 -3.80
N ALA A 140 -13.14 -1.39 -3.06
CA ALA A 140 -14.42 -1.31 -2.37
C ALA A 140 -14.43 -0.21 -1.29
N GLU A 141 -13.32 -0.05 -0.57
CA GLU A 141 -13.16 0.94 0.50
C GLU A 141 -12.61 2.30 0.03
N ASN A 142 -12.58 2.54 -1.30
CA ASN A 142 -12.03 3.76 -1.91
C ASN A 142 -10.60 4.11 -1.46
N LEU A 143 -9.81 3.10 -1.12
CA LEU A 143 -8.39 3.23 -0.80
C LEU A 143 -7.62 3.27 -2.11
N ARG A 144 -7.32 4.49 -2.56
CA ARG A 144 -6.57 4.71 -3.80
C ARG A 144 -5.08 4.95 -3.51
N PRO A 145 -4.20 4.38 -4.35
CA PRO A 145 -4.48 3.38 -5.39
C PRO A 145 -4.73 1.99 -4.78
N ALA A 146 -5.47 1.16 -5.52
CA ALA A 146 -5.63 -0.26 -5.17
C ALA A 146 -4.36 -1.04 -5.56
N SER A 147 -3.26 -0.76 -4.86
CA SER A 147 -1.90 -1.27 -5.11
C SER A 147 -1.81 -2.80 -4.92
N GLY A 148 -2.64 -3.36 -4.05
CA GLY A 148 -2.51 -4.74 -3.58
C GLY A 148 -1.44 -4.91 -2.50
N THR A 149 -0.94 -3.80 -1.93
CA THR A 149 -0.06 -3.78 -0.76
C THR A 149 -0.84 -3.34 0.48
N VAL A 150 -0.46 -3.87 1.64
CA VAL A 150 -1.12 -3.58 2.92
C VAL A 150 -0.21 -2.71 3.75
N GLY A 151 -0.29 -1.40 3.50
CA GLY A 151 0.24 -0.38 4.40
C GLY A 151 -0.72 -0.10 5.57
N ARG A 152 -0.37 0.88 6.42
CA ARG A 152 -1.16 1.23 7.62
C ARG A 152 -2.60 1.60 7.31
N ARG A 153 -2.86 2.39 6.26
CA ARG A 153 -4.22 2.73 5.83
C ARG A 153 -5.06 1.50 5.55
N THR A 154 -4.57 0.61 4.68
CA THR A 154 -5.27 -0.64 4.33
C THR A 154 -5.49 -1.48 5.58
N ALA A 155 -4.48 -1.64 6.44
CA ALA A 155 -4.57 -2.41 7.67
C ALA A 155 -5.57 -1.83 8.68
N ALA A 156 -5.60 -0.51 8.83
CA ALA A 156 -6.50 0.19 9.75
C ALA A 156 -7.95 0.11 9.26
N THR A 157 -8.19 0.33 7.96
CA THR A 157 -9.52 0.17 7.36
C THR A 157 -9.99 -1.28 7.47
N LEU A 158 -9.11 -2.24 7.19
CA LEU A 158 -9.43 -3.67 7.29
C LEU A 158 -9.77 -4.05 8.73
N LEU A 159 -8.98 -3.62 9.72
CA LEU A 159 -9.27 -3.82 11.14
C LEU A 159 -10.60 -3.19 11.55
N ALA A 160 -10.90 -1.97 11.08
CA ALA A 160 -12.16 -1.30 11.39
C ALA A 160 -13.34 -2.11 10.84
N MET A 161 -13.23 -2.67 9.64
CA MET A 161 -14.24 -3.54 9.04
C MET A 161 -14.36 -4.88 9.76
N VAL A 162 -13.26 -5.53 10.13
CA VAL A 162 -13.26 -6.75 10.95
C VAL A 162 -13.96 -6.48 12.29
N ARG A 163 -13.63 -5.38 12.97
CA ARG A 163 -14.27 -4.98 14.23
C ARG A 163 -15.74 -4.63 14.04
N LYS A 164 -16.12 -4.00 12.93
CA LYS A 164 -17.51 -3.72 12.57
C LYS A 164 -18.31 -5.01 12.39
N ASN A 165 -17.76 -5.97 11.65
CA ASN A 165 -18.37 -7.29 11.45
C ASN A 165 -18.44 -8.08 12.77
N ALA A 166 -17.41 -7.99 13.62
CA ALA A 166 -17.41 -8.59 14.96
C ALA A 166 -18.48 -7.97 15.88
N LYS A 167 -18.65 -6.65 15.85
CA LYS A 167 -19.70 -5.95 16.62
C LYS A 167 -21.10 -6.26 16.11
N ALA A 168 -21.28 -6.40 14.79
CA ALA A 168 -22.54 -6.84 14.18
C ALA A 168 -22.88 -8.30 14.54
N GLY A 169 -21.88 -9.12 14.90
CA GLY A 169 -22.03 -10.48 15.40
C GLY A 169 -22.18 -10.64 16.92
N GLY A 170 -22.19 -9.53 17.68
CA GLY A 170 -22.41 -9.53 19.13
C GLY A 170 -21.13 -9.44 19.97
N LEU A 171 -20.87 -8.24 20.52
CA LEU A 171 -20.46 -7.95 21.91
C LEU A 171 -19.99 -6.48 22.02
N SER A 172 -20.71 -5.74 22.85
CA SER A 172 -20.36 -4.42 23.35
C SER A 172 -19.12 -4.51 24.26
N GLY A 173 -18.11 -3.67 24.01
CA GLY A 173 -16.90 -3.61 24.82
C GLY A 173 -16.21 -2.24 24.73
N GLN A 174 -16.61 -1.39 25.67
CA GLN A 174 -15.89 -0.35 26.40
C GLN A 174 -14.82 0.48 25.69
N GLY A 175 -15.03 1.80 25.71
CA GLY A 175 -14.08 2.82 25.30
C GLY A 175 -12.79 2.73 26.12
N VAL A 176 -11.70 2.43 25.42
CA VAL A 176 -10.35 2.61 25.94
C VAL A 176 -9.89 3.99 25.51
N SER A 177 -9.74 4.87 26.49
CA SER A 177 -9.09 6.16 26.34
C SER A 177 -7.58 5.90 26.20
N THR A 178 -7.09 5.88 24.97
CA THR A 178 -5.67 5.63 24.68
C THR A 178 -4.86 6.88 24.97
N THR A 179 -4.14 6.87 26.10
CA THR A 179 -3.12 7.87 26.40
C THR A 179 -2.03 7.78 25.34
N THR A 180 -2.02 8.74 24.41
CA THR A 180 -1.12 8.78 23.27
C THR A 180 0.17 9.46 23.71
N SER A 181 1.25 8.71 23.94
CA SER A 181 2.59 9.29 24.07
C SER A 181 2.92 10.04 22.78
N SER A 182 2.86 11.37 22.83
CA SER A 182 3.23 12.28 21.76
C SER A 182 4.73 12.17 21.47
N THR A 183 5.10 11.26 20.58
CA THR A 183 6.36 11.40 19.85
C THR A 183 6.19 12.62 18.94
N SER A 184 7.04 13.63 19.14
CA SER A 184 6.95 14.98 18.55
C SER A 184 7.24 14.96 17.04
N TRP A 185 6.34 14.38 16.25
CA TRP A 185 6.41 14.45 14.80
C TRP A 185 5.83 15.77 14.29
N VAL A 186 6.43 16.34 13.25
CA VAL A 186 5.97 17.58 12.60
C VAL A 186 5.84 17.43 11.09
N PHE A 187 4.95 18.20 10.48
CA PHE A 187 4.81 18.24 9.02
C PHE A 187 6.13 18.73 8.37
N PRO A 188 6.58 18.11 7.26
CA PRO A 188 7.93 18.31 6.72
C PRO A 188 8.16 19.62 5.98
N ILE A 189 7.12 20.43 5.69
CA ILE A 189 7.24 21.71 4.98
C ILE A 189 6.74 22.85 5.87
N LYS A 190 7.49 23.96 5.94
CA LYS A 190 7.07 25.21 6.56
C LYS A 190 7.19 26.40 5.60
N PRO A 191 6.27 27.39 5.67
CA PRO A 191 5.04 27.37 6.44
C PRO A 191 3.95 26.50 5.76
N LEU A 192 2.97 26.03 6.54
CA LEU A 192 1.86 25.20 6.03
C LEU A 192 1.04 25.90 4.94
N SER A 193 1.02 27.24 4.93
CA SER A 193 0.34 28.06 3.92
C SER A 193 0.93 27.91 2.50
N ARG A 194 2.10 27.27 2.37
CA ARG A 194 2.71 26.93 1.07
C ARG A 194 2.43 25.51 0.62
N VAL A 195 1.67 24.74 1.37
CA VAL A 195 1.42 23.32 1.10
C VAL A 195 0.10 23.17 0.36
N THR A 196 0.11 22.48 -0.78
CA THR A 196 -1.12 22.16 -1.52
C THR A 196 -2.01 21.18 -0.74
N PRO A 197 -3.33 21.17 -1.00
CA PRO A 197 -4.22 20.21 -0.34
C PRO A 197 -3.89 18.76 -0.72
N PRO A 198 -4.22 17.76 0.14
CA PRO A 198 -3.90 16.35 -0.11
C PRO A 198 -4.47 15.74 -1.39
N SER A 199 -5.42 16.41 -2.05
CA SER A 199 -5.94 16.02 -3.37
C SER A 199 -4.93 16.21 -4.50
N TRP A 200 -3.86 16.97 -4.27
CA TRP A 200 -2.79 17.25 -5.24
C TRP A 200 -1.53 16.43 -4.99
N TRP A 201 -1.51 15.65 -3.90
CA TRP A 201 -0.35 14.83 -3.56
C TRP A 201 -0.37 13.54 -4.38
N THR A 202 0.79 13.15 -4.91
CA THR A 202 0.96 11.89 -5.65
C THR A 202 1.84 10.91 -4.88
N LEU A 203 1.70 9.62 -5.22
CA LEU A 203 2.47 8.55 -4.60
C LEU A 203 3.33 7.86 -5.66
N ASP A 204 4.62 7.82 -5.39
CA ASP A 204 5.62 7.06 -6.12
C ASP A 204 6.51 6.34 -5.10
N GLN A 205 7.84 6.42 -5.19
CA GLN A 205 8.74 5.94 -4.14
C GLN A 205 8.46 6.68 -2.82
N GLY A 206 8.14 7.97 -2.88
CA GLY A 206 7.70 8.80 -1.77
C GLY A 206 6.30 9.38 -1.98
N VAL A 207 6.03 10.47 -1.28
CA VAL A 207 4.84 11.31 -1.42
C VAL A 207 5.29 12.62 -2.01
N ASP A 208 4.81 12.94 -3.21
CA ASP A 208 5.00 14.27 -3.78
C ASP A 208 4.02 15.24 -3.16
N ILE A 209 4.53 16.33 -2.61
CA ILE A 209 3.76 17.40 -1.99
C ILE A 209 4.10 18.69 -2.73
N PRO A 210 3.31 19.07 -3.76
CA PRO A 210 3.52 20.33 -4.47
C PRO A 210 3.34 21.53 -3.55
N THR A 211 4.06 22.61 -3.85
CA THR A 211 3.92 23.87 -3.12
C THR A 211 3.01 24.86 -3.84
N TRP A 212 2.26 25.65 -3.06
CA TRP A 212 1.34 26.66 -3.60
C TRP A 212 2.11 27.79 -4.27
N GLY A 213 1.75 28.09 -5.53
CA GLY A 213 2.41 29.13 -6.31
C GLY A 213 3.88 28.83 -6.64
N TYR A 214 4.26 27.55 -6.67
CA TYR A 214 5.65 27.12 -6.92
C TYR A 214 6.65 27.68 -5.90
N ALA A 215 6.22 27.80 -4.63
CA ALA A 215 7.08 28.26 -3.56
C ALA A 215 8.30 27.34 -3.37
N CYS A 216 9.47 27.94 -3.26
CA CYS A 216 10.77 27.27 -3.15
C CYS A 216 11.77 28.16 -2.38
N GLY A 217 12.96 27.63 -2.10
CA GLY A 217 13.97 28.33 -1.31
C GLY A 217 13.42 28.68 0.07
N SER A 218 13.89 29.80 0.63
CA SER A 218 13.41 30.32 1.93
C SER A 218 11.89 30.55 2.04
N SER A 219 11.14 30.54 0.93
CA SER A 219 9.67 30.64 0.96
C SER A 219 8.97 29.32 1.31
N ALA A 220 9.64 28.17 1.16
CA ALA A 220 9.16 26.84 1.52
C ALA A 220 10.34 26.00 2.03
N VAL A 221 10.41 25.83 3.34
CA VAL A 221 11.53 25.19 4.06
C VAL A 221 11.19 23.76 4.41
N GLU A 222 12.11 22.84 4.14
CA GLU A 222 12.05 21.46 4.59
C GLU A 222 12.58 21.34 6.01
N VAL A 223 11.81 20.68 6.87
CA VAL A 223 12.17 20.48 8.28
C VAL A 223 12.25 19.01 8.62
N ALA A 224 13.13 18.67 9.56
CA ALA A 224 13.20 17.32 10.11
C ALA A 224 11.86 16.93 10.73
N MET A 225 11.21 15.88 10.20
CA MET A 225 9.92 15.41 10.71
C MET A 225 9.98 14.91 12.15
N THR A 226 11.14 14.42 12.58
CA THR A 226 11.41 13.83 13.90
C THR A 226 12.89 13.97 14.21
N SER A 227 13.27 13.69 15.47
CA SER A 227 14.68 13.60 15.85
C SER A 227 15.41 12.45 15.14
N GLY A 228 16.66 12.68 14.78
CA GLY A 228 17.50 11.70 14.10
C GLY A 228 18.83 12.29 13.65
N THR A 229 19.60 11.52 12.87
CA THR A 229 20.89 11.95 12.33
C THR A 229 20.82 12.03 10.81
N ILE A 230 21.31 13.11 10.21
CA ILE A 230 21.50 13.18 8.76
C ILE A 230 22.63 12.22 8.40
N VAL A 231 22.34 11.17 7.65
CA VAL A 231 23.31 10.10 7.33
C VAL A 231 23.81 10.15 5.90
N GLN A 232 23.12 10.88 5.04
CA GLN A 232 23.46 11.00 3.63
C GLN A 232 22.84 12.28 3.06
N GLU A 233 23.47 12.82 2.03
CA GLU A 233 22.95 13.84 1.14
C GLU A 233 23.11 13.35 -0.30
N GLY A 234 22.12 13.65 -1.14
CA GLY A 234 22.12 13.27 -2.55
C GLY A 234 21.49 11.90 -2.80
N ILE A 235 20.53 11.90 -3.72
CA ILE A 235 19.77 10.72 -4.12
C ILE A 235 19.57 10.81 -5.65
N SER A 236 20.01 9.76 -6.36
CA SER A 236 19.85 9.70 -7.82
C SER A 236 18.39 9.84 -8.22
N GLY A 237 18.10 10.75 -9.16
CA GLY A 237 16.73 11.08 -9.59
C GLY A 237 15.99 12.09 -8.71
N PHE A 238 16.37 12.24 -7.43
CA PHE A 238 15.67 13.10 -6.47
C PHE A 238 16.42 14.43 -6.28
N GLY A 239 17.73 14.43 -6.52
CA GLY A 239 18.55 15.64 -6.49
C GLY A 239 19.84 15.44 -5.70
N PRO A 240 20.86 16.25 -5.99
CA PRO A 240 22.18 16.13 -5.37
C PRO A 240 22.20 16.54 -3.89
N TYR A 241 21.17 17.27 -3.44
CA TYR A 241 21.10 17.83 -2.09
C TYR A 241 20.05 17.16 -1.19
N ALA A 242 19.45 16.06 -1.66
CA ALA A 242 18.39 15.36 -0.97
C ALA A 242 18.88 14.77 0.37
N PRO A 243 18.48 15.30 1.54
CA PRO A 243 18.94 14.79 2.82
C PRO A 243 18.24 13.47 3.19
N ILE A 244 18.95 12.60 3.91
CA ILE A 244 18.38 11.39 4.53
C ILE A 244 18.64 11.41 6.04
N ILE A 245 17.56 11.34 6.82
CA ILE A 245 17.60 11.27 8.29
C ILE A 245 17.37 9.84 8.76
N LYS A 246 18.29 9.28 9.54
CA LYS A 246 18.07 8.05 10.30
C LYS A 246 17.36 8.37 11.61
N VAL A 247 16.15 7.84 11.78
CA VAL A 247 15.31 8.07 12.96
C VAL A 247 15.91 7.39 14.19
N ASP A 248 16.03 8.11 15.30
CA ASP A 248 16.70 7.63 16.52
C ASP A 248 15.76 7.00 17.57
N SER A 249 14.45 7.26 17.46
CA SER A 249 13.48 6.98 18.51
C SER A 249 12.06 6.71 17.99
N GLY A 250 11.20 6.21 18.88
CA GLY A 250 9.80 5.90 18.58
C GLY A 250 9.61 4.71 17.66
N GLN A 251 8.37 4.57 17.15
CA GLN A 251 7.91 3.42 16.35
C GLN A 251 8.64 3.23 15.01
N TYR A 252 9.38 4.24 14.56
CA TYR A 252 10.12 4.22 13.29
C TYR A 252 11.64 4.26 13.50
N LYS A 253 12.12 4.08 14.74
CA LYS A 253 13.54 4.02 15.07
C LYS A 253 14.30 3.08 14.13
N GLY A 254 15.43 3.56 13.62
CA GLY A 254 16.31 2.82 12.71
C GLY A 254 15.91 2.88 11.24
N ARG A 255 14.72 3.42 10.91
CA ARG A 255 14.33 3.70 9.53
C ARG A 255 14.90 5.03 9.06
N TYR A 256 14.90 5.23 7.75
CA TYR A 256 15.41 6.43 7.11
C TYR A 256 14.26 7.25 6.52
N ILE A 257 14.25 8.56 6.76
CA ILE A 257 13.36 9.51 6.08
C ILE A 257 14.20 10.24 5.05
N TYR A 258 13.81 10.18 3.78
CA TYR A 258 14.48 10.89 2.69
C TYR A 258 13.60 12.02 2.18
N TYR A 259 14.26 13.12 1.80
CA TYR A 259 13.64 14.33 1.28
C TYR A 259 14.22 14.57 -0.10
N GLY A 260 13.37 14.53 -1.13
CA GLY A 260 13.73 14.74 -2.52
C GLY A 260 13.49 16.18 -2.96
N HIS A 261 14.13 16.54 -4.07
CA HIS A 261 14.01 17.81 -4.76
C HIS A 261 14.37 19.04 -3.91
N ALA A 262 15.22 18.83 -2.91
CA ALA A 262 15.73 19.86 -2.01
C ALA A 262 16.76 20.79 -2.67
N ALA A 263 16.80 22.04 -2.25
CA ALA A 263 17.95 22.93 -2.40
C ALA A 263 19.13 22.43 -1.52
N PRO A 264 20.35 22.99 -1.64
CA PRO A 264 21.49 22.61 -0.80
C PRO A 264 21.12 22.48 0.68
N ALA A 265 21.54 21.38 1.31
CA ALA A 265 21.22 21.12 2.69
C ALA A 265 21.74 22.26 3.60
N LEU A 266 20.88 22.71 4.53
CA LEU A 266 21.22 23.69 5.56
C LEU A 266 22.06 23.06 6.68
N VAL A 267 22.04 21.73 6.77
CA VAL A 267 22.65 20.98 7.87
C VAL A 267 23.49 19.83 7.28
N PRO A 268 24.77 19.69 7.68
CA PRO A 268 25.65 18.70 7.09
C PRO A 268 25.36 17.27 7.58
N VAL A 269 25.79 16.29 6.78
CA VAL A 269 25.80 14.87 7.14
C VAL A 269 26.59 14.65 8.44
N GLY A 270 26.09 13.77 9.31
CA GLY A 270 26.59 13.50 10.66
C GLY A 270 25.87 14.28 11.75
N THR A 271 25.15 15.35 11.39
CA THR A 271 24.45 16.20 12.36
C THR A 271 23.21 15.51 12.93
N HIS A 272 23.06 15.58 14.25
CA HIS A 272 21.80 15.26 14.91
C HIS A 272 20.84 16.44 14.80
N VAL A 273 19.61 16.17 14.37
CA VAL A 273 18.54 17.14 14.19
C VAL A 273 17.36 16.79 15.08
N THR A 274 16.57 17.80 15.42
CA THR A 274 15.34 17.64 16.19
C THR A 274 14.11 17.96 15.36
N ALA A 275 12.95 17.46 15.77
CA ALA A 275 11.71 17.69 15.05
C ALA A 275 11.42 19.18 14.83
N GLY A 276 11.22 19.58 13.57
CA GLY A 276 10.89 20.94 13.16
C GLY A 276 12.09 21.83 12.90
N GLN A 277 13.31 21.35 13.11
CA GLN A 277 14.54 22.02 12.70
C GLN A 277 14.61 22.10 11.17
N PRO A 278 14.89 23.29 10.59
CA PRO A 278 15.21 23.42 9.17
C PRO A 278 16.41 22.56 8.77
N ILE A 279 16.29 21.82 7.68
CA ILE A 279 17.34 20.93 7.17
C ILE A 279 17.71 21.21 5.71
N ALA A 280 16.76 21.74 4.93
CA ALA A 280 16.95 22.17 3.56
C ALA A 280 15.83 23.15 3.19
N ASP A 281 15.93 23.79 2.04
CA ASP A 281 14.80 24.45 1.40
C ASP A 281 14.24 23.57 0.30
N VAL A 282 12.95 23.74 -0.06
CA VAL A 282 12.41 23.13 -1.28
C VAL A 282 13.15 23.68 -2.49
N GLY A 283 13.61 22.81 -3.38
CA GLY A 283 14.37 23.19 -4.57
C GLY A 283 13.58 24.08 -5.52
N CYS A 284 14.23 25.11 -6.05
CA CYS A 284 13.64 25.99 -7.05
C CYS A 284 13.76 25.39 -8.46
N GLY A 285 12.67 25.46 -9.24
CA GLY A 285 12.62 24.92 -10.59
C GLY A 285 12.61 23.39 -10.61
N GLN A 286 13.38 22.80 -11.51
CA GLN A 286 13.54 21.34 -11.62
C GLN A 286 14.84 20.93 -10.93
N VAL A 287 14.72 20.36 -9.73
CA VAL A 287 15.84 19.69 -9.03
C VAL A 287 15.65 18.19 -9.19
N GLY A 288 16.65 17.46 -9.66
CA GLY A 288 16.46 16.04 -10.02
C GLY A 288 15.43 15.87 -11.15
N ILE A 289 14.72 14.74 -11.15
CA ILE A 289 13.62 14.45 -12.08
C ILE A 289 12.33 15.03 -11.47
N SER A 290 12.09 16.31 -11.72
CA SER A 290 10.92 17.03 -11.20
C SER A 290 10.26 17.87 -12.30
N THR A 291 8.98 18.19 -12.14
CA THR A 291 8.24 19.11 -13.03
C THR A 291 8.12 20.53 -12.47
N GLY A 292 8.61 20.77 -11.25
CA GLY A 292 8.61 22.06 -10.57
C GLY A 292 8.74 21.92 -9.05
N PRO A 293 8.73 23.02 -8.29
CA PRO A 293 8.87 22.99 -6.83
C PRO A 293 7.84 22.10 -6.12
N HIS A 294 8.35 21.06 -5.46
CA HIS A 294 7.62 20.17 -4.57
C HIS A 294 8.63 19.45 -3.66
N LEU A 295 8.13 18.87 -2.57
CA LEU A 295 8.89 17.91 -1.76
C LEU A 295 8.47 16.51 -2.17
N GLU A 296 9.43 15.62 -2.46
CA GLU A 296 9.18 14.16 -2.44
C GLU A 296 9.66 13.60 -1.11
N ILE A 297 8.74 13.17 -0.23
CA ILE A 297 9.08 12.68 1.12
C ILE A 297 8.79 11.19 1.22
N GLY A 298 9.72 10.40 1.76
CA GLY A 298 9.47 8.97 1.97
C GLY A 298 10.20 8.38 3.16
N ILE A 299 9.91 7.11 3.43
CA ILE A 299 10.47 6.35 4.56
C ILE A 299 10.95 4.98 4.07
N SER A 300 12.18 4.60 4.39
CA SER A 300 12.74 3.28 4.04
C SER A 300 11.94 2.15 4.66
N ASP A 301 12.01 0.93 4.13
CA ASP A 301 11.54 -0.26 4.86
C ASP A 301 12.29 -0.44 6.20
N ALA A 302 11.70 -1.19 7.13
CA ALA A 302 12.36 -1.53 8.39
C ALA A 302 13.60 -2.39 8.13
N GLY A 303 14.77 -1.90 8.55
CA GLY A 303 16.06 -2.55 8.23
C GLY A 303 16.49 -2.46 6.76
N GLY A 304 15.74 -1.73 5.93
CA GLY A 304 16.06 -1.51 4.53
C GLY A 304 17.17 -0.47 4.32
N PRO A 305 17.62 -0.27 3.05
CA PRO A 305 18.61 0.74 2.72
C PRO A 305 18.06 2.17 2.93
N PRO A 306 18.94 3.19 3.00
CA PRO A 306 18.53 4.58 3.24
C PRO A 306 17.51 5.14 2.23
N CYS A 307 17.68 4.83 0.95
CA CYS A 307 16.75 5.15 -0.11
C CYS A 307 17.05 4.26 -1.34
N CYS A 308 16.14 4.07 -2.30
CA CYS A 308 14.73 4.37 -2.21
C CYS A 308 13.95 3.06 -2.37
N PRO A 309 12.92 2.81 -1.54
CA PRO A 309 11.96 1.76 -1.82
C PRO A 309 11.38 1.89 -3.23
N GLY A 310 10.89 0.79 -3.78
CA GLY A 310 10.17 0.80 -5.04
C GLY A 310 8.90 1.64 -4.96
N SER A 311 8.39 2.05 -6.12
CA SER A 311 7.16 2.84 -6.21
C SER A 311 6.01 2.19 -5.41
N GLN A 312 5.46 2.96 -4.48
CA GLN A 312 4.35 2.61 -3.58
C GLN A 312 4.62 1.49 -2.58
N GLU A 313 5.89 1.13 -2.37
CA GLU A 313 6.29 0.16 -1.35
C GLU A 313 6.10 0.73 0.05
N THR A 314 6.54 1.96 0.29
CA THR A 314 6.42 2.64 1.59
C THR A 314 5.70 3.99 1.53
N SER A 315 5.49 4.56 0.35
CA SER A 315 4.78 5.84 0.23
C SER A 315 3.34 5.86 0.77
N PRO A 316 2.54 4.78 0.75
CA PRO A 316 1.24 4.78 1.45
C PRO A 316 1.37 4.95 2.96
N LEU A 317 2.43 4.40 3.56
CA LEU A 317 2.73 4.61 4.98
C LEU A 317 3.14 6.07 5.22
N MET A 318 4.04 6.61 4.39
CA MET A 318 4.46 8.01 4.52
C MET A 318 3.27 8.95 4.37
N TYR A 319 2.39 8.71 3.39
CA TYR A 319 1.17 9.48 3.16
C TYR A 319 0.30 9.58 4.41
N ASP A 320 0.07 8.47 5.11
CA ASP A 320 -0.71 8.48 6.36
C ASP A 320 -0.04 9.33 7.46
N ILE A 321 1.29 9.27 7.55
CA ILE A 321 2.08 10.06 8.51
C ILE A 321 1.92 11.56 8.17
N VAL A 322 2.22 11.96 6.94
CA VAL A 322 2.17 13.39 6.54
C VAL A 322 0.75 13.93 6.54
N LEU A 323 -0.25 13.15 6.13
CA LEU A 323 -1.65 13.56 6.18
C LEU A 323 -2.14 13.77 7.62
N GLY A 324 -1.75 12.88 8.53
CA GLY A 324 -2.05 13.02 9.96
C GLY A 324 -1.43 14.27 10.57
N LEU A 325 -0.21 14.62 10.16
CA LEU A 325 0.49 15.82 10.61
C LEU A 325 -0.08 17.11 10.02
N TYR A 326 -0.45 17.09 8.74
CA TYR A 326 -1.10 18.20 8.03
C TYR A 326 -2.41 18.61 8.73
N ARG A 327 -3.29 17.63 8.98
CA ARG A 327 -4.57 17.85 9.66
C ARG A 327 -4.41 18.37 11.09
N LYS A 328 -3.38 17.92 11.81
CA LYS A 328 -3.09 18.41 13.17
C LYS A 328 -2.69 19.88 13.22
N GLN A 329 -2.20 20.43 12.11
CA GLN A 329 -1.77 21.83 12.01
C GLN A 329 -2.83 22.74 11.36
N GLY A 330 -4.06 22.25 11.17
CA GLY A 330 -5.17 23.05 10.61
C GLY A 330 -5.23 23.08 9.09
N GLY A 331 -4.55 22.15 8.41
CA GLY A 331 -4.69 21.89 6.98
C GLY A 331 -5.89 21.01 6.63
#